data_AF-A0A815YDU2-F1
#
_entry.id   AF-A0A815YDU2-F1
#
_cell.length_a   1.000
_cell.length_b   1.000
_cell.length_c   1.000
_cell.angle_alpha   90.00
_cell.angle_beta   90.00
_cell.angle_gamma   90.00
#
_symmetry.space_group_name_H-M   'P 1'
#
loop_
_entity.id
_entity.type
_entity.pdbx_description
1 polymer ?
#
loop_
_entity_poly.entity_id
_entity_poly.type
_entity_poly.pdbx_seq_one_letter_code
_entity_poly.pdbx_strand_id
1 'polypeptide(L)'
;MISIEPGHIEKDFKIYKNIKYIRFILPIFGLIIVLGAIILGLSIITLVKVNNKVDRIIDKHHESTSNAKARQQSLNSILSESVRIEDAMSHLNELQRIAKVSNGTRAINTSGFNATLDYITNYLTANTNYKVTKSFFFLRDFALANNPVLISSVNGITKNYTYSTQISVADFYHAVYSTSINTNEFTQLTAIPNVGCSDDDWQKANPSPAGRVALVKRGTCPFREKIALATKYNVKAVLLYNDGTSPDRVSPIEITLAQENSMPTLFLSFTVGQALLNSTQNTRSNTRMKLLIEAKNIPDYPVGNICADTPS
;
A
#
# COMPACT_ATOMS: atom_id res chain seq x y z
N MET A 1 6.11 36.96 -69.97
CA MET A 1 6.47 37.57 -71.26
C MET A 1 7.94 37.25 -71.50
N ILE A 2 8.20 36.38 -72.47
CA ILE A 2 9.52 35.95 -72.89
C ILE A 2 10.17 37.10 -73.67
N SER A 3 11.45 37.35 -73.46
CA SER A 3 12.31 37.90 -74.52
C SER A 3 13.68 37.26 -74.42
N ILE A 4 13.85 36.33 -75.35
CA ILE A 4 15.10 35.79 -75.87
C ILE A 4 15.66 36.87 -76.80
N GLU A 5 16.98 37.05 -76.87
CA GLU A 5 17.70 37.22 -78.15
C GLU A 5 19.24 37.18 -77.96
N PRO A 6 20.02 36.93 -79.03
CA PRO A 6 20.85 35.72 -79.09
C PRO A 6 22.27 35.93 -79.68
N GLY A 7 23.01 34.82 -79.81
CA GLY A 7 24.05 34.63 -80.84
C GLY A 7 25.42 35.26 -80.56
N HIS A 8 26.54 34.82 -81.13
CA HIS A 8 26.79 33.78 -82.14
C HIS A 8 28.33 33.65 -82.33
N ILE A 9 28.78 32.49 -82.83
CA ILE A 9 29.97 32.29 -83.69
C ILE A 9 31.38 32.24 -83.05
N GLU A 10 31.75 31.02 -82.65
CA GLU A 10 32.77 30.17 -83.31
C GLU A 10 33.84 30.85 -84.23
N LYS A 11 35.13 30.66 -83.92
CA LYS A 11 36.08 30.06 -84.89
C LYS A 11 37.46 29.76 -84.30
N ASP A 12 37.77 28.50 -84.49
CA ASP A 12 38.98 27.70 -84.43
C ASP A 12 40.40 28.29 -84.63
N PHE A 13 41.29 27.56 -83.94
CA PHE A 13 42.65 27.11 -84.29
C PHE A 13 43.85 28.06 -84.18
N LYS A 14 44.71 27.76 -83.20
CA LYS A 14 46.09 27.28 -83.49
C LYS A 14 46.75 26.67 -82.25
N ILE A 15 47.16 25.42 -82.39
CA ILE A 15 47.95 24.66 -81.42
C ILE A 15 49.42 25.04 -81.55
N TYR A 16 50.10 25.00 -80.40
CA TYR A 16 51.54 25.01 -80.11
C TYR A 16 52.19 26.36 -79.81
N LYS A 17 52.16 26.72 -78.51
CA LYS A 17 53.39 27.11 -77.82
C LYS A 17 53.41 26.58 -76.39
N ASN A 18 54.28 25.61 -76.23
CA ASN A 18 54.39 24.62 -75.19
C ASN A 18 55.21 25.17 -73.98
N ILE A 19 55.14 24.47 -72.84
CA ILE A 19 56.26 24.22 -71.90
C ILE A 19 56.48 25.14 -70.68
N LYS A 20 55.99 26.38 -70.59
CA LYS A 20 56.30 27.22 -69.39
C LYS A 20 55.50 26.86 -68.12
N TYR A 21 54.29 26.30 -68.24
CA TYR A 21 53.43 25.96 -67.09
C TYR A 21 53.72 24.59 -66.45
N ILE A 22 54.32 23.66 -67.19
CA ILE A 22 54.61 22.29 -66.71
C ILE A 22 55.69 22.29 -65.61
N ARG A 23 56.61 23.27 -65.64
CA ARG A 23 57.69 23.40 -64.62
C ARG A 23 57.19 23.79 -63.22
N PHE A 24 55.98 24.33 -63.07
CA PHE A 24 55.42 24.67 -61.76
C PHE A 24 54.41 23.64 -61.22
N ILE A 25 53.76 22.86 -62.09
CA ILE A 25 52.70 21.91 -61.68
C ILE A 25 53.28 20.64 -61.05
N LEU A 26 54.40 20.12 -61.57
CA LEU A 26 55.07 18.92 -61.05
C LEU A 26 55.55 19.03 -59.57
N PRO A 27 56.24 20.11 -59.13
CA PRO A 27 56.64 20.23 -57.73
C PRO A 27 55.44 20.48 -56.79
N ILE A 28 54.38 21.13 -57.26
CA ILE A 28 53.16 21.38 -56.45
C ILE A 28 52.39 20.07 -56.22
N PHE A 29 52.25 19.21 -57.23
CA PHE A 29 51.64 17.88 -57.06
C PHE A 29 52.48 16.99 -56.14
N GLY A 30 53.81 17.03 -56.25
CA GLY A 30 54.71 16.32 -55.32
C GLY A 30 54.52 16.76 -53.86
N LEU A 31 54.42 18.09 -53.63
CA LEU A 31 54.20 18.64 -52.30
C LEU A 31 52.82 18.27 -51.73
N ILE A 32 51.77 18.28 -52.56
CA ILE A 32 50.40 17.88 -52.16
C ILE A 32 50.34 16.40 -51.79
N ILE A 33 51.03 15.52 -52.54
CA ILE A 33 51.09 14.08 -52.23
C ILE A 33 51.83 13.84 -50.91
N VAL A 34 52.95 14.55 -50.67
CA VAL A 34 53.71 14.44 -49.42
C VAL A 34 52.91 14.98 -48.23
N LEU A 35 52.27 16.16 -48.36
CA LEU A 35 51.38 16.71 -47.34
C LEU A 35 50.17 15.80 -47.09
N GLY A 36 49.58 15.22 -48.14
CA GLY A 36 48.49 14.25 -48.05
C GLY A 36 48.90 12.99 -47.30
N ALA A 37 50.09 12.44 -47.56
CA ALA A 37 50.63 11.28 -46.86
C ALA A 37 50.91 11.58 -45.38
N ILE A 38 51.42 12.79 -45.06
CA ILE A 38 51.65 13.23 -43.68
C ILE A 38 50.33 13.39 -42.92
N ILE A 39 49.33 14.03 -43.53
CA ILE A 39 47.99 14.19 -42.94
C ILE A 39 47.33 12.84 -42.71
N LEU A 40 47.44 11.91 -43.68
CA LEU A 40 46.91 10.56 -43.53
C LEU A 40 47.63 9.81 -42.39
N GLY A 41 48.96 9.89 -42.32
CA GLY A 41 49.77 9.28 -41.26
C GLY A 41 49.43 9.82 -39.87
N LEU A 42 49.30 11.15 -39.72
CA LEU A 42 48.88 11.79 -38.48
C LEU A 42 47.45 11.41 -38.10
N SER A 43 46.54 11.33 -39.06
CA SER A 43 45.15 10.92 -38.83
C SER A 43 45.07 9.48 -38.33
N ILE A 44 45.87 8.57 -38.92
CA ILE A 44 45.96 7.17 -38.50
C ILE A 44 46.51 7.06 -37.07
N ILE A 45 47.59 7.79 -36.74
CA ILE A 45 48.17 7.78 -35.38
C ILE A 45 47.16 8.30 -34.35
N THR A 46 46.40 9.34 -34.70
CA THR A 46 45.39 9.92 -33.81
C THR A 46 44.24 8.94 -33.60
N LEU A 47 43.78 8.27 -34.65
CA LEU A 47 42.74 7.24 -34.58
C LEU A 47 43.17 6.06 -33.71
N VAL A 48 44.40 5.57 -33.84
CA VAL A 48 44.95 4.50 -33.01
C VAL A 48 45.02 4.90 -31.53
N LYS A 49 45.44 6.14 -31.23
CA LYS A 49 45.48 6.65 -29.85
C LYS A 49 44.08 6.78 -29.23
N VAL A 50 43.09 7.21 -30.02
CA VAL A 50 41.69 7.31 -29.58
C VAL A 50 41.12 5.92 -29.32
N ASN A 51 41.34 4.96 -30.22
CA ASN A 51 40.88 3.57 -30.04
C ASN A 51 41.44 2.97 -28.75
N ASN A 52 42.75 3.07 -28.54
CA ASN A 52 43.41 2.55 -27.33
C ASN A 52 42.97 3.25 -26.03
N LYS A 53 42.42 4.47 -26.12
CA LYS A 53 41.87 5.20 -24.95
C LYS A 53 40.43 4.77 -24.69
N VAL A 54 39.64 4.55 -25.74
CA VAL A 54 38.28 4.02 -25.66
C VAL A 54 38.30 2.61 -25.09
N ASP A 55 39.18 1.73 -25.58
CA ASP A 55 39.33 0.36 -25.08
C ASP A 55 39.65 0.37 -23.57
N ARG A 56 40.58 1.22 -23.13
CA ARG A 56 40.90 1.38 -21.70
C ARG A 56 39.75 1.89 -20.83
N ILE A 57 38.86 2.72 -21.39
CA ILE A 57 37.68 3.22 -20.67
C ILE A 57 36.61 2.12 -20.58
N ILE A 58 36.41 1.38 -21.68
CA ILE A 58 35.52 0.23 -21.75
C ILE A 58 35.97 -0.85 -20.77
N ASP A 59 37.26 -1.19 -20.74
CA ASP A 59 37.84 -2.16 -19.81
C ASP A 59 37.62 -1.74 -18.34
N LYS A 60 37.92 -0.48 -17.99
CA LYS A 60 37.67 0.04 -16.63
C LYS A 60 36.20 0.03 -16.24
N HIS A 61 35.31 0.30 -17.19
CA HIS A 61 33.86 0.29 -16.93
C HIS A 61 33.33 -1.13 -16.76
N HIS A 62 33.81 -2.09 -17.57
CA HIS A 62 33.52 -3.51 -17.41
C HIS A 62 34.08 -4.07 -16.10
N GLU A 63 35.29 -3.70 -15.72
CA GLU A 63 35.91 -4.10 -14.44
C GLU A 63 35.13 -3.53 -13.24
N SER A 64 34.75 -2.25 -13.26
CA SER A 64 33.92 -1.65 -12.21
C SER A 64 32.53 -2.30 -12.09
N THR A 65 31.89 -2.62 -13.22
CA THR A 65 30.57 -3.24 -13.25
C THR A 65 30.63 -4.71 -12.82
N SER A 66 31.67 -5.42 -13.24
CA SER A 66 31.97 -6.79 -12.81
C SER A 66 32.24 -6.85 -11.30
N ASN A 67 33.04 -5.93 -10.77
CA ASN A 67 33.33 -5.82 -9.34
C ASN A 67 32.10 -5.45 -8.51
N ALA A 68 31.22 -4.58 -9.00
CA ALA A 68 29.95 -4.27 -8.33
C ALA A 68 29.00 -5.47 -8.32
N LYS A 69 28.89 -6.20 -9.43
CA LYS A 69 28.07 -7.42 -9.54
C LYS A 69 28.62 -8.56 -8.70
N ALA A 70 29.94 -8.76 -8.69
CA ALA A 70 30.62 -9.75 -7.85
C ALA A 70 30.51 -9.39 -6.37
N ARG A 71 30.61 -8.12 -5.99
CA ARG A 71 30.38 -7.63 -4.63
C ARG A 71 28.93 -7.82 -4.19
N GLN A 72 27.96 -7.53 -5.04
CA GLN A 72 26.53 -7.78 -4.76
C GLN A 72 26.24 -9.27 -4.63
N GLN A 73 26.82 -10.10 -5.50
CA GLN A 73 26.69 -11.56 -5.46
C GLN A 73 27.35 -12.15 -4.20
N SER A 74 28.51 -11.62 -3.80
CA SER A 74 29.20 -11.96 -2.55
C SER A 74 28.43 -11.50 -1.31
N LEU A 75 27.82 -10.31 -1.32
CA LEU A 75 26.96 -9.85 -0.23
C LEU A 75 25.69 -10.70 -0.11
N ASN A 76 25.09 -11.08 -1.22
CA ASN A 76 23.94 -11.98 -1.24
C ASN A 76 24.32 -13.38 -0.75
N SER A 77 25.49 -13.91 -1.13
CA SER A 77 25.97 -15.20 -0.63
C SER A 77 26.28 -15.15 0.86
N ILE A 78 27.00 -14.12 1.32
CA ILE A 78 27.29 -13.87 2.74
C ILE A 78 25.99 -13.78 3.56
N LEU A 79 25.00 -13.01 3.08
CA LEU A 79 23.72 -12.90 3.77
C LEU A 79 23.00 -14.25 3.83
N SER A 80 22.89 -14.96 2.70
CA SER A 80 22.22 -16.26 2.66
C SER A 80 22.90 -17.34 3.51
N GLU A 81 24.24 -17.30 3.58
CA GLU A 81 25.04 -18.22 4.38
C GLU A 81 25.03 -17.85 5.88
N SER A 82 24.81 -16.57 6.20
CA SER A 82 24.70 -16.08 7.59
C SER A 82 23.35 -16.37 8.24
N VAL A 83 22.31 -16.66 7.46
CA VAL A 83 20.99 -17.03 7.99
C VAL A 83 20.97 -18.51 8.30
N ARG A 84 20.95 -18.85 9.60
CA ARG A 84 20.96 -20.23 10.07
C ARG A 84 19.59 -20.62 10.61
N ILE A 85 19.10 -21.78 10.17
CA ILE A 85 17.81 -22.32 10.63
C ILE A 85 17.85 -22.58 12.13
N GLU A 86 19.00 -23.03 12.65
CA GLU A 86 19.17 -23.36 14.07
C GLU A 86 19.01 -22.11 14.95
N ASP A 87 19.56 -20.97 14.51
CA ASP A 87 19.45 -19.70 15.22
C ASP A 87 18.00 -19.19 15.22
N ALA A 88 17.33 -19.24 14.07
CA ALA A 88 15.91 -18.89 13.96
C ALA A 88 15.03 -19.79 14.85
N MET A 89 15.28 -21.10 14.84
CA MET A 89 14.54 -22.06 15.66
C MET A 89 14.80 -21.85 17.15
N SER A 90 16.01 -21.47 17.55
CA SER A 90 16.34 -21.13 18.93
C SER A 90 15.47 -19.97 19.44
N HIS A 91 15.38 -18.89 18.65
CA HIS A 91 14.50 -17.76 18.97
C HIS A 91 13.02 -18.13 18.99
N LEU A 92 12.55 -18.93 18.01
CA LEU A 92 11.16 -19.38 17.99
C LEU A 92 10.80 -20.25 19.21
N ASN A 93 11.70 -21.13 19.63
CA ASN A 93 11.52 -21.94 20.83
C ASN A 93 11.43 -21.09 22.09
N GLU A 94 12.25 -20.03 22.19
CA GLU A 94 12.22 -19.11 23.32
C GLU A 94 10.95 -18.26 23.34
N LEU A 95 10.51 -17.73 22.19
CA LEU A 95 9.21 -17.07 22.06
C LEU A 95 8.06 -18.02 22.42
N GLN A 96 8.13 -19.29 22.02
CA GLN A 96 7.12 -20.28 22.39
C GLN A 96 7.16 -20.59 23.90
N ARG A 97 8.35 -20.64 24.51
CA ARG A 97 8.52 -20.81 25.95
C ARG A 97 7.89 -19.64 26.72
N ILE A 98 8.16 -18.40 26.29
CA ILE A 98 7.55 -17.19 26.86
C ILE A 98 6.03 -17.27 26.80
N ALA A 99 5.45 -17.69 25.67
CA ALA A 99 4.01 -17.89 25.55
C ALA A 99 3.52 -18.95 26.56
N LYS A 100 4.16 -20.12 26.63
CA LYS A 100 3.75 -21.23 27.51
C LYS A 100 3.73 -20.83 28.99
N VAL A 101 4.74 -20.11 29.47
CA VAL A 101 4.80 -19.65 30.87
C VAL A 101 3.89 -18.45 31.14
N SER A 102 3.32 -17.83 30.09
CA SER A 102 2.44 -16.67 30.15
C SER A 102 1.02 -17.00 29.70
N ASN A 103 0.43 -18.06 30.28
CA ASN A 103 -0.93 -18.52 29.98
C ASN A 103 -1.17 -18.87 28.49
N GLY A 104 -0.13 -19.29 27.78
CA GLY A 104 -0.22 -19.70 26.39
C GLY A 104 -0.25 -18.55 25.37
N THR A 105 0.00 -17.30 25.76
CA THR A 105 -0.12 -16.14 24.86
C THR A 105 1.03 -15.14 24.97
N ARG A 106 1.26 -14.40 23.87
CA ARG A 106 2.11 -13.20 23.79
C ARG A 106 1.33 -12.01 23.21
N ALA A 107 0.00 -12.05 23.30
CA ALA A 107 -0.87 -10.98 22.83
C ALA A 107 -0.58 -9.69 23.59
N ILE A 108 -0.81 -8.54 22.95
CA ILE A 108 -0.71 -7.21 23.58
C ILE A 108 -1.47 -7.17 24.92
N ASN A 109 -1.02 -6.33 25.86
CA ASN A 109 -1.55 -6.24 27.22
C ASN A 109 -1.43 -7.54 28.07
N THR A 110 -0.45 -8.39 27.80
CA THR A 110 -0.20 -9.60 28.59
C THR A 110 1.23 -9.64 29.13
N SER A 111 1.45 -10.44 30.19
CA SER A 111 2.81 -10.71 30.70
C SER A 111 3.73 -11.30 29.63
N GLY A 112 3.19 -12.13 28.73
CA GLY A 112 3.94 -12.74 27.63
C GLY A 112 4.39 -11.72 26.59
N PHE A 113 3.62 -10.67 26.34
CA PHE A 113 4.06 -9.55 25.48
C PHE A 113 5.21 -8.78 26.11
N ASN A 114 5.11 -8.41 27.39
CA ASN A 114 6.18 -7.69 28.09
C ASN A 114 7.47 -8.54 28.15
N ALA A 115 7.36 -9.83 28.48
CA ALA A 115 8.49 -10.75 28.47
C ALA A 115 9.11 -10.92 27.06
N THR A 116 8.30 -10.83 26.00
CA THR A 116 8.81 -10.82 24.62
C THR A 116 9.65 -9.57 24.36
N LEU A 117 9.18 -8.39 24.77
CA LEU A 117 9.91 -7.15 24.59
C LEU A 117 11.26 -7.19 25.33
N ASP A 118 11.26 -7.71 26.56
CA ASP A 118 12.48 -7.83 27.35
C ASP A 118 13.46 -8.83 26.73
N TYR A 119 12.98 -9.99 26.26
CA TYR A 119 13.82 -10.95 25.57
C TYR A 119 14.52 -10.34 24.35
N ILE A 120 13.77 -9.72 23.45
CA ILE A 120 14.31 -9.14 22.21
C ILE A 120 15.30 -8.02 22.55
N THR A 121 14.94 -7.13 23.47
CA THR A 121 15.79 -6.00 23.85
C THR A 121 17.10 -6.48 24.47
N ASN A 122 17.01 -7.42 25.42
CA ASN A 122 18.18 -7.95 26.11
C ASN A 122 19.09 -8.71 25.14
N TYR A 123 18.52 -9.52 24.25
CA TYR A 123 19.30 -10.25 23.25
C TYR A 123 20.04 -9.30 22.32
N LEU A 124 19.35 -8.31 21.75
CA LEU A 124 19.97 -7.34 20.82
C LEU A 124 21.05 -6.51 21.53
N THR A 125 20.79 -6.05 22.76
CA THR A 125 21.75 -5.26 23.52
C THR A 125 23.00 -6.05 23.88
N ALA A 126 22.86 -7.35 24.20
CA ALA A 126 23.98 -8.19 24.63
C ALA A 126 24.80 -8.76 23.47
N ASN A 127 24.20 -8.96 22.29
CA ASN A 127 24.81 -9.73 21.20
C ASN A 127 25.04 -8.92 19.92
N THR A 128 24.66 -7.63 19.90
CA THR A 128 24.85 -6.76 18.74
C THR A 128 25.43 -5.42 19.16
N ASN A 129 25.89 -4.63 18.19
CA ASN A 129 26.25 -3.23 18.39
C ASN A 129 25.09 -2.28 18.07
N TYR A 130 23.87 -2.78 17.86
CA TYR A 130 22.74 -1.94 17.48
C TYR A 130 22.40 -0.91 18.56
N LYS A 131 21.97 0.28 18.12
CA LYS A 131 21.34 1.26 18.98
C LYS A 131 19.89 0.83 19.22
N VAL A 132 19.67 0.11 20.31
CA VAL A 132 18.34 -0.41 20.69
C VAL A 132 17.58 0.65 21.48
N THR A 133 16.35 0.95 21.06
CA THR A 133 15.43 1.85 21.76
C THR A 133 14.06 1.19 21.93
N LYS A 134 13.41 1.45 23.07
CA LYS A 134 12.01 1.11 23.30
C LYS A 134 11.18 2.39 23.19
N SER A 135 10.14 2.36 22.38
CA SER A 135 9.12 3.42 22.33
C SER A 135 7.79 2.86 22.79
N PHE A 136 7.03 3.65 23.55
CA PHE A 136 5.72 3.26 24.05
C PHE A 136 4.65 4.18 23.51
N PHE A 137 3.49 3.60 23.21
CA PHE A 137 2.28 4.32 22.89
C PHE A 137 1.11 3.64 23.61
N PHE A 138 0.09 4.40 23.93
CA PHE A 138 -1.05 3.88 24.68
C PHE A 138 -2.12 3.40 23.69
N LEU A 139 -2.63 2.20 23.92
CA LEU A 139 -3.84 1.73 23.27
C LEU A 139 -5.00 1.88 24.24
N ARG A 140 -6.12 2.41 23.72
CA ARG A 140 -7.39 2.33 24.42
C ARG A 140 -7.85 0.88 24.39
N ASP A 141 -8.28 0.38 25.54
CA ASP A 141 -8.99 -0.89 25.62
C ASP A 141 -10.44 -0.64 25.97
N PHE A 142 -11.32 -1.56 25.60
CA PHE A 142 -12.72 -1.46 25.93
C PHE A 142 -13.31 -2.84 26.19
N ALA A 143 -14.24 -2.88 27.15
CA ALA A 143 -15.11 -4.02 27.36
C ALA A 143 -16.54 -3.64 27.07
N LEU A 144 -17.34 -4.63 26.71
CA LEU A 144 -18.79 -4.50 26.74
C LEU A 144 -19.26 -4.68 28.17
N ALA A 145 -20.03 -3.73 28.69
CA ALA A 145 -20.67 -3.83 29.99
C ALA A 145 -21.70 -4.96 30.02
N ASN A 146 -22.39 -5.13 28.89
CA ASN A 146 -23.45 -6.09 28.65
C ASN A 146 -23.41 -6.51 27.17
N ASN A 147 -24.00 -7.67 26.86
CA ASN A 147 -24.17 -8.09 25.47
C ASN A 147 -24.97 -7.02 24.71
N PRO A 148 -24.52 -6.58 23.52
CA PRO A 148 -25.24 -5.61 22.72
C PRO A 148 -26.61 -6.15 22.32
N VAL A 149 -27.58 -5.24 22.20
CA VAL A 149 -28.93 -5.55 21.77
C VAL A 149 -29.19 -4.91 20.42
N LEU A 150 -29.73 -5.70 19.49
CA LEU A 150 -30.22 -5.24 18.20
C LEU A 150 -31.63 -5.77 17.98
N ILE A 151 -32.56 -4.88 17.69
CA ILE A 151 -33.96 -5.19 17.42
C ILE A 151 -34.41 -4.40 16.20
N SER A 152 -35.08 -5.06 15.25
CA SER A 152 -35.79 -4.37 14.17
C SER A 152 -37.29 -4.30 14.48
N SER A 153 -37.95 -3.28 13.95
CA SER A 153 -39.41 -3.15 13.88
C SER A 153 -39.77 -2.87 12.42
N VAL A 154 -40.50 -3.79 11.78
CA VAL A 154 -41.01 -3.62 10.42
C VAL A 154 -42.53 -3.63 10.52
N ASN A 155 -43.16 -2.49 10.25
CA ASN A 155 -44.62 -2.32 10.35
C ASN A 155 -45.19 -2.73 11.72
N GLY A 156 -44.44 -2.47 12.79
CA GLY A 156 -44.84 -2.79 14.16
C GLY A 156 -44.44 -4.20 14.63
N ILE A 157 -44.10 -5.11 13.72
CA ILE A 157 -43.62 -6.45 14.07
C ILE A 157 -42.15 -6.35 14.45
N THR A 158 -41.80 -6.82 15.65
CA THR A 158 -40.43 -6.76 16.16
C THR A 158 -39.69 -8.08 15.97
N LYS A 159 -38.37 -7.98 15.71
CA LYS A 159 -37.47 -9.14 15.65
C LYS A 159 -36.19 -8.81 16.40
N ASN A 160 -35.84 -9.69 17.34
CA ASN A 160 -34.55 -9.65 18.02
C ASN A 160 -33.50 -10.39 17.20
N TYR A 161 -32.27 -9.91 17.24
CA TYR A 161 -31.11 -10.57 16.63
C TYR A 161 -30.19 -11.11 17.72
N THR A 162 -29.51 -12.20 17.41
CA THR A 162 -28.65 -12.91 18.35
C THR A 162 -27.23 -12.36 18.32
N TYR A 163 -26.79 -11.77 19.42
CA TYR A 163 -25.37 -11.59 19.71
C TYR A 163 -24.81 -12.86 20.35
N SER A 164 -23.69 -13.35 19.86
CA SER A 164 -22.98 -14.51 20.41
C SER A 164 -21.50 -14.43 20.07
N THR A 165 -20.63 -15.08 20.83
CA THR A 165 -19.23 -15.28 20.44
C THR A 165 -19.06 -16.48 19.49
N GLN A 166 -20.09 -17.31 19.35
CA GLN A 166 -20.10 -18.46 18.44
C GLN A 166 -20.67 -18.08 17.08
N ILE A 167 -19.83 -18.15 16.04
CA ILE A 167 -20.18 -17.73 14.67
C ILE A 167 -21.36 -18.50 14.06
N SER A 168 -21.59 -19.75 14.49
CA SER A 168 -22.66 -20.62 13.97
C SER A 168 -24.07 -20.15 14.35
N VAL A 169 -24.19 -19.32 15.39
CA VAL A 169 -25.49 -18.83 15.90
C VAL A 169 -25.61 -17.31 15.92
N ALA A 170 -24.51 -16.58 15.69
CA ALA A 170 -24.51 -15.14 15.74
C ALA A 170 -25.16 -14.53 14.50
N ASP A 171 -26.13 -13.64 14.73
CA ASP A 171 -26.68 -12.77 13.68
C ASP A 171 -25.77 -11.56 13.44
N PHE A 172 -25.08 -11.10 14.48
CA PHE A 172 -24.21 -9.93 14.43
C PHE A 172 -23.13 -9.93 15.52
N TYR A 173 -22.10 -9.13 15.29
CA TYR A 173 -21.05 -8.79 16.25
C TYR A 173 -20.96 -7.29 16.50
N HIS A 174 -20.32 -6.94 17.61
CA HIS A 174 -19.89 -5.58 17.93
C HIS A 174 -18.58 -5.26 17.19
N ALA A 175 -18.47 -4.06 16.62
CA ALA A 175 -17.20 -3.61 16.05
C ALA A 175 -16.25 -3.14 17.17
N VAL A 176 -15.00 -3.60 17.15
CA VAL A 176 -13.97 -3.15 18.07
C VAL A 176 -13.76 -1.63 17.89
N TYR A 177 -13.71 -0.88 18.99
CA TYR A 177 -13.77 0.61 19.05
C TYR A 177 -15.10 1.26 18.62
N SER A 178 -16.19 0.50 18.48
CA SER A 178 -17.53 1.10 18.41
C SER A 178 -17.89 1.81 19.72
N THR A 179 -18.59 2.94 19.61
CA THR A 179 -19.07 3.70 20.78
C THR A 179 -20.40 3.18 21.31
N SER A 180 -20.68 3.57 22.55
CA SER A 180 -21.96 3.29 23.20
C SER A 180 -23.12 4.00 22.50
N ILE A 181 -24.27 3.35 22.48
CA ILE A 181 -25.55 3.94 22.07
C ILE A 181 -26.66 3.33 22.91
N ASN A 182 -27.61 4.14 23.32
CA ASN A 182 -28.86 3.67 23.89
C ASN A 182 -30.02 4.36 23.18
N THR A 183 -30.54 3.74 22.13
CA THR A 183 -31.78 4.22 21.52
C THR A 183 -32.94 3.72 22.38
N ASN A 184 -33.44 4.56 23.29
CA ASN A 184 -34.64 4.22 24.07
C ASN A 184 -35.84 3.92 23.13
N GLU A 185 -35.90 4.61 22.00
CA GLU A 185 -36.91 4.49 20.95
C GLU A 185 -36.36 3.89 19.65
N PHE A 186 -37.25 3.35 18.82
CA PHE A 186 -36.93 2.85 17.49
C PHE A 186 -36.56 4.02 16.54
N THR A 187 -35.35 3.98 16.00
CA THR A 187 -34.83 4.94 15.01
C THR A 187 -35.04 4.40 13.59
N GLN A 188 -35.42 5.27 12.65
CA GLN A 188 -35.58 4.91 11.25
C GLN A 188 -34.31 4.29 10.65
N LEU A 189 -34.48 3.23 9.84
CA LEU A 189 -33.38 2.67 9.04
C LEU A 189 -33.34 3.36 7.68
N THR A 190 -32.14 3.55 7.14
CA THR A 190 -31.94 3.84 5.71
C THR A 190 -30.87 2.91 5.15
N ALA A 191 -31.02 2.49 3.91
CA ALA A 191 -30.01 1.73 3.20
C ALA A 191 -29.13 2.69 2.40
N ILE A 192 -27.82 2.53 2.52
CA ILE A 192 -26.86 3.26 1.68
C ILE A 192 -26.67 2.48 0.37
N PRO A 193 -26.93 3.08 -0.79
CA PRO A 193 -26.68 2.49 -2.11
C PRO A 193 -25.27 1.92 -2.30
N ASN A 194 -25.17 1.00 -3.26
CA ASN A 194 -23.93 0.32 -3.65
C ASN A 194 -23.24 -0.35 -2.46
N VAL A 195 -22.12 0.22 -2.02
CA VAL A 195 -21.34 -0.24 -0.86
C VAL A 195 -21.01 0.91 0.09
N GLY A 196 -21.48 2.14 -0.14
CA GLY A 196 -21.20 3.30 0.74
C GLY A 196 -19.73 3.72 0.77
N CYS A 197 -19.03 3.60 -0.36
CA CYS A 197 -17.60 3.96 -0.48
C CYS A 197 -17.38 5.36 -1.06
N SER A 198 -18.42 6.03 -1.53
CA SER A 198 -18.30 7.37 -2.11
C SER A 198 -19.33 8.31 -1.51
N ASP A 199 -19.05 9.61 -1.48
CA ASP A 199 -20.02 10.63 -1.09
C ASP A 199 -21.35 10.51 -1.86
N ASP A 200 -21.28 10.18 -3.16
CA ASP A 200 -22.44 9.99 -4.02
C ASP A 200 -23.37 8.87 -3.53
N ASP A 201 -22.82 7.77 -3.00
CA ASP A 201 -23.63 6.69 -2.40
C ASP A 201 -24.50 7.24 -1.26
N TRP A 202 -23.91 8.06 -0.38
CA TRP A 202 -24.59 8.61 0.79
C TRP A 202 -25.58 9.72 0.45
N GLN A 203 -25.28 10.55 -0.57
CA GLN A 203 -26.21 11.57 -1.08
C GLN A 203 -27.44 10.97 -1.76
N LYS A 204 -27.26 9.83 -2.45
CA LYS A 204 -28.34 9.11 -3.12
C LYS A 204 -29.16 8.21 -2.20
N ALA A 205 -28.76 8.07 -0.93
CA ALA A 205 -29.56 7.35 0.04
C ALA A 205 -30.93 8.02 0.21
N ASN A 206 -31.97 7.22 -0.01
CA ASN A 206 -33.35 7.68 0.06
C ASN A 206 -34.16 6.70 0.93
N PRO A 207 -34.67 7.13 2.08
CA PRO A 207 -34.60 8.49 2.64
C PRO A 207 -33.19 8.93 3.08
N SER A 208 -32.99 10.25 3.19
CA SER A 208 -31.72 10.85 3.64
C SER A 208 -31.22 10.23 4.97
N PRO A 209 -29.91 9.98 5.11
CA PRO A 209 -29.35 9.21 6.23
C PRO A 209 -29.21 10.00 7.54
N ALA A 210 -29.31 11.33 7.51
CA ALA A 210 -29.17 12.15 8.71
C ALA A 210 -30.18 11.76 9.80
N GLY A 211 -29.69 11.53 11.02
CA GLY A 211 -30.51 11.14 12.17
C GLY A 211 -31.04 9.70 12.14
N ARG A 212 -30.65 8.89 11.14
CA ARG A 212 -31.11 7.50 10.95
C ARG A 212 -30.03 6.49 11.30
N VAL A 213 -30.41 5.21 11.39
CA VAL A 213 -29.46 4.10 11.36
C VAL A 213 -29.16 3.78 9.90
N ALA A 214 -27.88 3.74 9.52
CA ALA A 214 -27.46 3.43 8.16
C ALA A 214 -27.13 1.94 8.02
N LEU A 215 -27.76 1.25 7.07
CA LEU A 215 -27.40 -0.09 6.64
C LEU A 215 -26.42 0.01 5.47
N VAL A 216 -25.21 -0.51 5.63
CA VAL A 216 -24.11 -0.37 4.67
C VAL A 216 -23.52 -1.73 4.32
N LYS A 217 -23.50 -2.07 3.03
CA LYS A 217 -22.93 -3.34 2.57
C LYS A 217 -21.40 -3.32 2.65
N ARG A 218 -20.79 -4.43 3.08
CA ARG A 218 -19.37 -4.69 2.90
C ARG A 218 -19.03 -4.59 1.42
N GLY A 219 -17.85 -4.07 1.11
CA GLY A 219 -17.44 -3.83 -0.27
C GLY A 219 -15.95 -3.66 -0.39
N THR A 220 -15.55 -2.83 -1.35
CA THR A 220 -14.15 -2.65 -1.79
C THR A 220 -13.35 -1.69 -0.92
N CYS A 221 -14.00 -0.68 -0.32
CA CYS A 221 -13.31 0.28 0.56
C CYS A 221 -13.22 -0.21 2.03
N PRO A 222 -12.21 0.27 2.77
CA PRO A 222 -12.06 0.01 4.20
C PRO A 222 -13.28 0.44 5.04
N PHE A 223 -13.56 -0.26 6.14
CA PHE A 223 -14.63 0.11 7.06
C PHE A 223 -14.46 1.52 7.64
N ARG A 224 -13.22 1.94 7.95
CA ARG A 224 -12.92 3.29 8.43
C ARG A 224 -13.47 4.40 7.52
N GLU A 225 -13.45 4.18 6.21
CA GLU A 225 -13.89 5.16 5.22
C GLU A 225 -15.41 5.26 5.20
N LYS A 226 -16.09 4.10 5.28
CA LYS A 226 -17.55 4.05 5.43
C LYS A 226 -18.00 4.77 6.69
N ILE A 227 -17.29 4.58 7.80
CA ILE A 227 -17.59 5.23 9.08
C ILE A 227 -17.31 6.74 9.05
N ALA A 228 -16.25 7.18 8.37
CA ALA A 228 -15.98 8.60 8.16
C ALA A 228 -17.11 9.27 7.36
N LEU A 229 -17.59 8.63 6.29
CA LEU A 229 -18.75 9.11 5.54
C LEU A 229 -20.03 9.08 6.39
N ALA A 230 -20.28 8.01 7.14
CA ALA A 230 -21.39 7.93 8.07
C ALA A 230 -21.44 9.11 9.05
N THR A 231 -20.28 9.48 9.60
CA THR A 231 -20.11 10.62 10.49
C THR A 231 -20.41 11.94 9.76
N LYS A 232 -19.86 12.12 8.54
CA LYS A 232 -20.11 13.28 7.68
C LYS A 232 -21.60 13.50 7.38
N TYR A 233 -22.35 12.42 7.16
CA TYR A 233 -23.79 12.46 6.88
C TYR A 233 -24.68 12.44 8.14
N ASN A 234 -24.09 12.62 9.33
CA ASN A 234 -24.78 12.74 10.61
C ASN A 234 -25.74 11.57 10.91
N VAL A 235 -25.32 10.34 10.62
CA VAL A 235 -26.11 9.15 10.99
C VAL A 235 -25.98 8.86 12.49
N LYS A 236 -26.97 8.19 13.06
CA LYS A 236 -26.97 7.83 14.50
C LYS A 236 -26.17 6.58 14.82
N ALA A 237 -26.17 5.61 13.92
CA ALA A 237 -25.45 4.35 14.05
C ALA A 237 -25.28 3.70 12.68
N VAL A 238 -24.30 2.80 12.57
CA VAL A 238 -24.03 2.03 11.36
C VAL A 238 -24.24 0.54 11.61
N LEU A 239 -25.00 -0.08 10.71
CA LEU A 239 -25.10 -1.52 10.58
C LEU A 239 -24.34 -1.91 9.31
N LEU A 240 -23.10 -2.37 9.48
CA LEU A 240 -22.36 -3.00 8.38
C LEU A 240 -22.91 -4.41 8.20
N TYR A 241 -23.00 -4.91 6.97
CA TYR A 241 -23.34 -6.31 6.76
C TYR A 241 -22.47 -6.95 5.69
N ASN A 242 -22.20 -8.23 5.87
CA ASN A 242 -21.43 -9.01 4.89
C ASN A 242 -22.18 -9.08 3.55
N ASP A 243 -21.47 -9.23 2.43
CA ASP A 243 -22.04 -9.06 1.08
C ASP A 243 -22.35 -10.37 0.35
N GLY A 244 -22.07 -11.51 0.95
CA GLY A 244 -22.47 -12.83 0.45
C GLY A 244 -21.74 -13.29 -0.81
N THR A 245 -20.64 -12.64 -1.22
CA THR A 245 -19.94 -12.97 -2.47
C THR A 245 -19.13 -14.28 -2.41
N SER A 246 -18.92 -14.82 -1.21
CA SER A 246 -18.20 -16.07 -0.96
C SER A 246 -18.62 -16.68 0.39
N PRO A 247 -18.36 -17.97 0.66
CA PRO A 247 -18.77 -18.63 1.90
C PRO A 247 -18.26 -17.95 3.19
N ASP A 248 -17.03 -17.41 3.17
CA ASP A 248 -16.43 -16.64 4.27
C ASP A 248 -17.00 -15.21 4.41
N ARG A 249 -17.90 -14.82 3.51
CA ARG A 249 -18.56 -13.50 3.47
C ARG A 249 -20.06 -13.60 3.71
N VAL A 250 -20.50 -14.64 4.44
CA VAL A 250 -21.90 -14.84 4.84
C VAL A 250 -22.12 -14.55 6.33
N SER A 251 -21.42 -15.24 7.23
CA SER A 251 -21.52 -15.04 8.69
C SER A 251 -21.04 -13.66 9.14
N PRO A 252 -21.43 -13.12 10.31
CA PRO A 252 -20.85 -11.86 10.77
C PRO A 252 -19.34 -12.04 11.05
N ILE A 253 -18.58 -10.94 10.94
CA ILE A 253 -17.15 -10.92 11.25
C ILE A 253 -16.83 -9.87 12.29
N GLU A 254 -15.83 -10.14 13.13
CA GLU A 254 -15.33 -9.14 14.05
C GLU A 254 -14.44 -8.18 13.26
N ILE A 255 -14.69 -6.88 13.41
CA ILE A 255 -13.95 -5.84 12.73
C ILE A 255 -13.39 -4.86 13.74
N THR A 256 -12.31 -4.18 13.37
CA THR A 256 -11.70 -3.12 14.17
C THR A 256 -11.84 -1.78 13.46
N LEU A 257 -12.37 -0.79 14.17
CA LEU A 257 -12.44 0.60 13.73
C LEU A 257 -11.24 1.41 14.26
N ALA A 258 -11.17 2.69 13.92
CA ALA A 258 -10.13 3.57 14.45
C ALA A 258 -10.37 3.86 15.95
N GLN A 259 -9.32 4.14 16.71
CA GLN A 259 -9.45 4.37 18.17
C GLN A 259 -10.24 5.63 18.50
N GLU A 260 -10.15 6.62 17.63
CA GLU A 260 -10.88 7.88 17.66
C GLU A 260 -12.31 7.77 17.11
N ASN A 261 -12.76 6.57 16.74
CA ASN A 261 -14.13 6.35 16.27
C ASN A 261 -15.14 6.87 17.29
N SER A 262 -16.13 7.61 16.78
CA SER A 262 -17.25 8.14 17.56
C SER A 262 -18.60 7.51 17.16
N MET A 263 -18.60 6.61 16.16
CA MET A 263 -19.81 6.05 15.56
C MET A 263 -20.18 4.69 16.16
N PRO A 264 -21.40 4.53 16.72
CA PRO A 264 -21.91 3.24 17.15
C PRO A 264 -22.08 2.32 15.94
N THR A 265 -21.44 1.15 15.97
CA THR A 265 -21.33 0.26 14.81
C THR A 265 -21.48 -1.22 15.20
N LEU A 266 -22.35 -1.92 14.49
CA LEU A 266 -22.48 -3.39 14.54
C LEU A 266 -22.19 -3.98 13.16
N PHE A 267 -21.75 -5.24 13.14
CA PHE A 267 -21.50 -6.00 11.92
C PHE A 267 -22.42 -7.22 11.83
N LEU A 268 -23.30 -7.24 10.83
CA LEU A 268 -24.34 -8.25 10.62
C LEU A 268 -23.89 -9.34 9.64
N SER A 269 -24.51 -10.50 9.74
CA SER A 269 -24.47 -11.51 8.67
C SER A 269 -25.09 -10.98 7.38
N PHE A 270 -24.70 -11.57 6.25
CA PHE A 270 -25.29 -11.29 4.95
C PHE A 270 -26.81 -11.52 4.97
N THR A 271 -27.26 -12.65 5.53
CA THR A 271 -28.69 -13.00 5.60
C THR A 271 -29.50 -11.95 6.34
N VAL A 272 -28.99 -11.46 7.49
CA VAL A 272 -29.67 -10.42 8.27
C VAL A 272 -29.67 -9.09 7.53
N GLY A 273 -28.52 -8.67 6.99
CA GLY A 273 -28.41 -7.42 6.26
C GLY A 273 -29.27 -7.39 4.99
N GLN A 274 -29.34 -8.49 4.25
CA GLN A 274 -30.19 -8.60 3.06
C GLN A 274 -31.68 -8.53 3.42
N ALA A 275 -32.10 -9.17 4.51
CA ALA A 275 -33.48 -9.08 4.99
C ALA A 275 -33.87 -7.63 5.37
N LEU A 276 -32.97 -6.92 6.06
CA LEU A 276 -33.16 -5.51 6.38
C LEU A 276 -33.19 -4.64 5.11
N LEU A 277 -32.28 -4.85 4.16
CA LEU A 277 -32.28 -4.14 2.88
C LEU A 277 -33.62 -4.30 2.14
N ASN A 278 -34.10 -5.54 1.99
CA ASN A 278 -35.38 -5.83 1.34
C ASN A 278 -36.54 -5.10 2.03
N SER A 279 -36.51 -5.00 3.37
CA SER A 279 -37.53 -4.27 4.11
C SER A 279 -37.52 -2.76 3.83
N THR A 280 -36.35 -2.16 3.59
CA THR A 280 -36.23 -0.72 3.25
C THR A 280 -36.64 -0.39 1.82
N GLN A 281 -36.53 -1.35 0.90
CA GLN A 281 -36.93 -1.18 -0.51
C GLN A 281 -38.45 -1.24 -0.69
N ASN A 282 -39.17 -1.84 0.25
CA ASN A 282 -40.63 -1.81 0.25
C ASN A 282 -41.11 -0.43 0.71
N THR A 283 -41.62 0.39 -0.21
CA THR A 283 -42.06 1.77 0.07
C THR A 283 -43.24 1.86 1.05
N ARG A 284 -43.93 0.74 1.34
CA ARG A 284 -44.99 0.66 2.35
C ARG A 284 -44.47 0.23 3.72
N SER A 285 -43.21 -0.19 3.80
CA SER A 285 -42.60 -0.64 5.04
C SER A 285 -41.97 0.51 5.82
N ASN A 286 -42.27 0.56 7.11
CA ASN A 286 -41.61 1.44 8.07
C ASN A 286 -40.61 0.62 8.89
N THR A 287 -39.39 0.49 8.37
CA THR A 287 -38.31 -0.25 9.05
C THR A 287 -37.55 0.65 10.01
N ARG A 288 -37.50 0.26 11.27
CA ARG A 288 -36.80 0.96 12.35
C ARG A 288 -35.93 0.01 13.15
N MET A 289 -34.89 0.53 13.78
CA MET A 289 -33.93 -0.21 14.59
C MET A 289 -33.89 0.34 16.01
N LYS A 290 -33.71 -0.55 16.97
CA LYS A 290 -33.33 -0.24 18.35
C LYS A 290 -32.00 -0.92 18.64
N LEU A 291 -31.04 -0.14 19.14
CA LEU A 291 -29.69 -0.56 19.48
C LEU A 291 -29.38 -0.19 20.93
N LEU A 292 -28.80 -1.13 21.66
CA LEU A 292 -28.13 -0.88 22.94
C LEU A 292 -26.69 -1.42 22.84
N ILE A 293 -25.72 -0.52 22.94
CA ILE A 293 -24.30 -0.83 23.07
C ILE A 293 -23.82 -0.07 24.29
N GLU A 294 -23.27 -0.81 25.25
CA GLU A 294 -22.69 -0.24 26.46
C GLU A 294 -21.20 -0.60 26.48
N ALA A 295 -20.38 0.19 25.80
CA ALA A 295 -18.94 0.09 25.87
C ALA A 295 -18.44 0.80 27.14
N LYS A 296 -17.55 0.14 27.85
CA LYS A 296 -16.78 0.68 28.98
C LYS A 296 -15.34 0.79 28.53
N ASN A 297 -14.80 2.00 28.61
CA ASN A 297 -13.36 2.19 28.47
C ASN A 297 -12.68 1.49 29.64
N ILE A 298 -11.72 0.63 29.33
CA ILE A 298 -10.78 0.09 30.29
C ILE A 298 -9.58 1.06 30.31
N PRO A 299 -8.86 1.20 31.43
CA PRO A 299 -7.65 2.01 31.46
C PRO A 299 -6.73 1.69 30.29
N ASP A 300 -6.26 2.74 29.61
CA ASP A 300 -5.30 2.60 28.53
C ASP A 300 -4.08 1.83 29.01
N TYR A 301 -3.57 0.94 28.16
CA TYR A 301 -2.36 0.18 28.46
C TYR A 301 -1.23 0.56 27.50
N PRO A 302 0.02 0.62 27.99
CA PRO A 302 1.15 0.89 27.13
C PRO A 302 1.48 -0.32 26.26
N VAL A 303 1.74 -0.07 24.98
CA VAL A 303 2.31 -1.04 24.05
C VAL A 303 3.69 -0.56 23.64
N GLY A 304 4.67 -1.45 23.76
CA GLY A 304 6.05 -1.17 23.40
C GLY A 304 6.40 -1.63 21.99
N ASN A 305 7.09 -0.78 21.25
CA ASN A 305 7.85 -1.14 20.05
C ASN A 305 9.34 -1.14 20.38
N ILE A 306 10.09 -2.00 19.68
CA ILE A 306 11.56 -2.04 19.74
C ILE A 306 12.09 -1.58 18.38
N CYS A 307 12.95 -0.58 18.40
CA CYS A 307 13.72 -0.14 17.24
C CYS A 307 15.20 -0.48 17.50
N ALA A 308 15.88 -1.03 16.52
CA ALA A 308 17.28 -1.39 16.60
C ALA A 308 18.00 -0.90 15.35
N ASP A 309 18.71 0.22 15.49
CA ASP A 309 19.41 0.86 14.38
C ASP A 309 20.86 0.38 14.32
N THR A 310 21.38 0.18 13.10
CA THR A 310 22.81 -0.07 12.92
C THR A 310 23.60 1.19 13.30
N PRO A 311 24.77 1.06 13.96
CA PRO A 311 25.64 2.21 14.23
C PRO A 311 26.02 2.94 12.95
N SER A 312 26.08 4.27 13.03
CA SER A 312 26.56 5.14 11.94
C SER A 312 28.07 5.09 11.81
#